data_AF-A0A426ZWM9-F1
#
_entry.id   AF-A0A426ZWM9-F1
#
_cell.length_a   1.000
_cell.length_b   1.000
_cell.length_c   1.000
_cell.angle_alpha   90.00
_cell.angle_beta   90.00
_cell.angle_gamma   90.00
#
_symmetry.space_group_name_H-M   'P 1'
#
loop_
_entity.id
_entity.type
_entity.pdbx_description
1 polymer ?
#
loop_
_entity_poly.entity_id
_entity_poly.type
_entity_poly.pdbx_seq_one_letter_code
_entity_poly.pdbx_strand_id
1 'polypeptide(L)' 'MSLLNAVKAGIFVVQAAGNTGPSPKSVSSFSPWIFTVGASAHDRIYSNHLVLGNNMKISGVGLARKFKL' A
#
# COMPACT_ATOMS: atom_id res chain seq x y z
N MET A 1 3.39 -17.98 18.10
CA MET A 1 3.61 -17.15 19.32
C MET A 1 4.94 -16.39 19.34
N SER A 2 5.71 -16.37 18.24
CA SER A 2 7.02 -15.71 18.15
C SER A 2 6.95 -14.20 18.41
N LEU A 3 5.96 -13.51 17.85
CA LEU A 3 5.80 -12.05 18.00
C LEU A 3 5.55 -11.65 19.46
N LEU A 4 4.76 -12.43 20.20
CA LEU A 4 4.56 -12.19 21.64
C LEU A 4 5.86 -12.38 22.42
N ASN A 5 6.64 -13.41 22.10
CA ASN A 5 7.94 -13.65 22.77
C ASN A 5 8.93 -12.51 22.47
N ALA A 6 8.93 -11.96 21.26
CA ALA A 6 9.74 -10.79 20.91
C ALA A 6 9.36 -9.58 21.78
N VAL A 7 8.05 -9.28 21.90
CA VAL A 7 7.58 -8.20 22.77
C VAL A 7 7.96 -8.43 24.24
N LYS A 8 7.84 -9.67 24.74
CA LYS A 8 8.29 -10.03 26.10
C LYS A 8 9.79 -9.86 26.31
N ALA A 9 10.60 -10.01 25.26
CA ALA A 9 12.04 -9.76 25.28
C ALA A 9 12.39 -8.26 25.11
N GLY A 10 11.40 -7.36 25.13
CA GLY A 10 11.60 -5.91 24.97
C GLY A 10 11.77 -5.46 23.52
N ILE A 11 11.50 -6.32 22.54
CA ILE A 11 11.60 -6.00 21.12
C ILE A 11 10.27 -5.41 20.64
N PHE A 12 10.31 -4.19 20.12
CA PHE A 12 9.13 -3.54 19.54
C PHE A 12 8.77 -4.20 18.20
N VAL A 13 7.49 -4.57 18.05
CA VAL A 13 6.99 -5.27 16.85
C VAL A 13 5.99 -4.39 16.11
N VAL A 14 6.28 -4.15 14.83
CA VAL A 14 5.42 -3.43 13.90
C VAL A 14 4.93 -4.39 12.82
N GLN A 15 3.63 -4.35 12.51
CA GLN A 15 3.05 -5.17 11.45
C GLN A 15 2.02 -4.38 10.66
N ALA A 16 1.94 -4.63 9.35
CA ALA A 16 0.90 -4.05 8.50
C ALA A 16 -0.50 -4.54 8.90
N ALA A 17 -1.48 -3.65 8.82
CA ALA A 17 -2.89 -3.96 9.03
C ALA A 17 -3.43 -5.01 8.03
N GLY A 18 -2.84 -5.10 6.84
CA GLY A 18 -3.28 -5.95 5.74
C GLY A 18 -3.98 -5.16 4.63
N ASN A 19 -4.19 -5.80 3.47
CA ASN A 19 -4.69 -5.15 2.25
C ASN A 19 -6.10 -5.63 1.84
N THR A 20 -6.85 -6.24 2.76
CA THR A 20 -8.19 -6.82 2.50
C THR A 20 -9.33 -5.84 2.79
N GLY A 21 -9.02 -4.54 2.96
CA GLY A 21 -10.02 -3.48 3.04
C GLY A 21 -10.84 -3.35 1.74
N PRO A 22 -11.86 -2.46 1.70
CA PRO A 22 -12.20 -1.41 2.67
C PRO A 22 -13.26 -1.80 3.72
N SER A 23 -13.77 -3.04 3.69
CA SER A 23 -14.85 -3.48 4.59
C SER A 23 -14.44 -3.39 6.07
N PRO A 24 -15.36 -3.07 6.99
CA PRO A 24 -15.09 -3.10 8.43
C PRO A 24 -14.56 -4.47 8.89
N LYS A 25 -13.70 -4.47 9.91
CA LYS A 25 -13.10 -5.69 10.51
C LYS A 25 -12.27 -6.55 9.54
N SER A 26 -11.65 -5.94 8.53
CA SER A 26 -10.76 -6.61 7.56
C SER A 26 -9.27 -6.63 7.98
N VAL A 27 -8.94 -6.12 9.17
CA VAL A 27 -7.57 -6.08 9.69
C VAL A 27 -7.05 -7.49 10.00
N SER A 28 -5.84 -7.81 9.53
CA SER A 28 -5.17 -9.08 9.79
C SER A 28 -4.25 -9.02 11.01
N SER A 29 -3.72 -7.83 11.36
CA SER A 29 -2.92 -7.60 12.56
C SER A 29 -3.80 -7.04 13.69
N PHE A 30 -4.31 -7.92 14.56
CA PHE A 30 -5.24 -7.54 15.64
C PHE A 30 -4.72 -7.85 17.05
N SER A 31 -3.49 -8.38 17.16
CA SER A 31 -2.92 -8.70 18.48
C SER A 31 -2.66 -7.42 19.29
N PRO A 32 -3.08 -7.35 20.57
CA PRO A 32 -2.96 -6.12 21.37
C PRO A 32 -1.53 -5.61 21.58
N TRP A 33 -0.54 -6.52 21.50
CA TRP A 33 0.88 -6.22 21.71
C TRP A 33 1.62 -5.84 20.42
N ILE A 34 0.94 -5.71 19.28
CA ILE A 34 1.55 -5.35 17.99
C ILE A 34 1.16 -3.92 17.63
N PHE A 35 2.14 -3.10 17.27
CA PHE A 35 1.87 -1.80 16.67
C PHE A 35 1.42 -2.00 15.22
N THR A 36 0.11 -1.93 15.01
CA THR A 36 -0.52 -2.20 13.72
C THR A 36 -0.60 -0.93 12.87
N VAL A 37 -0.10 -1.00 11.63
CA VAL A 37 0.05 0.17 10.75
C VAL A 37 -0.88 0.09 9.55
N GLY A 38 -1.72 1.11 9.36
CA GLY A 38 -2.51 1.31 8.16
C GLY A 38 -1.74 2.03 7.05
N ALA A 39 -2.25 1.94 5.82
CA ALA A 39 -1.68 2.63 4.67
C ALA A 39 -2.45 3.93 4.38
N SER A 40 -1.72 4.98 3.99
CA SER A 40 -2.26 6.25 3.49
C SER A 40 -1.43 6.73 2.30
N ALA A 41 -2.02 7.59 1.46
CA ALA A 41 -1.33 8.21 0.34
C ALA A 41 -0.74 9.57 0.75
N HIS A 42 0.43 9.90 0.22
CA HIS A 42 0.98 11.26 0.24
C HIS A 42 0.45 12.08 -0.96
N ASP A 43 0.85 13.34 -1.07
CA ASP A 43 0.46 14.28 -2.13
C ASP A 43 1.13 14.07 -3.50
N ARG A 44 2.26 13.36 -3.59
CA ARG A 44 2.94 13.11 -4.88
C ARG A 44 2.10 12.25 -5.85
N ILE A 45 1.95 12.72 -7.09
CA ILE A 45 1.17 12.08 -8.17
C ILE A 45 2.03 11.61 -9.34
N TYR A 46 1.88 10.31 -9.63
CA TYR A 46 2.31 9.52 -10.79
C TYR A 46 1.71 9.85 -12.16
N SER A 47 1.69 11.09 -12.63
CA SER A 47 1.02 11.42 -13.92
C SER A 47 1.69 10.78 -15.15
N ASN A 48 0.91 10.10 -15.98
CA ASN A 48 1.36 9.48 -17.23
C ASN A 48 0.28 9.60 -18.34
N HIS A 49 0.67 9.32 -19.59
CA HIS A 49 -0.25 9.38 -20.72
C HIS A 49 -0.04 8.20 -21.67
N LEU A 50 -1.14 7.65 -22.17
CA LEU A 50 -1.15 6.71 -23.28
C LEU A 50 -1.33 7.47 -24.60
N VAL A 51 -0.43 7.28 -25.56
CA VAL A 51 -0.56 7.84 -26.91
C VAL A 51 -0.97 6.72 -27.87
N LEU A 52 -2.17 6.87 -28.44
CA LEU A 52 -2.71 5.93 -29.42
C LEU A 52 -2.16 6.23 -30.82
N GLY A 53 -2.25 5.26 -31.75
CA GLY A 53 -1.75 5.41 -33.12
C GLY A 53 -2.42 6.54 -33.93
N ASN A 54 -3.63 6.98 -33.53
CA ASN A 54 -4.29 8.16 -34.07
C ASN A 54 -3.91 9.48 -33.36
N ASN A 55 -2.79 9.48 -32.61
CA ASN A 55 -2.27 10.59 -31.80
C ASN A 55 -3.19 11.07 -30.66
N MET A 56 -4.28 10.37 -30.34
CA MET A 56 -5.06 10.67 -29.14
C MET A 56 -4.23 10.42 -27.88
N LYS A 57 -4.30 11.34 -26.92
CA LYS A 57 -3.62 11.24 -25.63
C LYS A 57 -4.63 11.02 -24.53
N ILE A 58 -4.49 9.93 -23.80
CA ILE A 58 -5.32 9.62 -22.63
C ILE A 58 -4.48 9.81 -21.38
N SER A 59 -4.92 10.70 -20.48
CA SER A 59 -4.28 10.90 -19.18
C SER A 59 -4.56 9.75 -18.23
N GLY A 60 -3.56 9.35 -17.46
CA GLY A 60 -3.67 8.32 -16.44
C GLY A 60 -2.56 8.44 -15.40
N VAL A 61 -2.38 7.37 -14.65
CA VAL A 61 -1.32 7.25 -13.65
C VAL A 61 -0.42 6.07 -13.99
N GLY A 62 0.89 6.20 -13.76
CA GLY A 62 1.80 5.08 -13.97
C GLY A 62 3.27 5.48 -13.96
N LEU A 63 4.11 4.51 -13.63
CA LEU A 63 5.57 4.65 -13.60
C LEU A 63 6.26 4.20 -14.89
N ALA A 64 5.50 3.69 -15.86
CA ALA A 64 6.03 3.23 -17.13
C ALA A 64 6.59 4.38 -17.98
N ARG A 65 7.57 4.07 -18.84
CA ARG A 65 8.02 5.04 -19.85
C ARG A 65 6.86 5.40 -20.78
N LYS A 66 6.88 6.64 -21.29
CA LYS A 66 5.91 7.10 -22.29
C LYS A 66 5.88 6.12 -23.45
N PHE A 67 4.74 5.45 -23.61
CA PHE A 67 4.53 4.44 -24.63
C PHE A 67 3.67 5.02 -25.74
N LYS A 68 4.12 4.87 -26.98
CA LYS A 68 3.38 5.26 -28.18
C LYS A 68 3.08 3.98 -28.96
N LEU A 69 1.79 3.75 -29.20
CA LEU A 69 1.30 2.72 -30.11
C LEU A 69 1.52 3.12 -31.56
#